data_AF-A0A2W6YC54-F1
#
_entry.id   AF-A0A2W6YC54-F1
#
_cell.length_a   1.000
_cell.length_b   1.000
_cell.length_c   1.000
_cell.angle_alpha   90.00
_cell.angle_beta   90.00
_cell.angle_gamma   90.00
#
_symmetry.space_group_name_H-M   'P 1'
#
loop_
_entity.id
_entity.type
_entity.pdbx_description
1 polymer ?
#
loop_
_entity_poly.entity_id
_entity_poly.type
_entity_poly.pdbx_seq_one_letter_code
_entity_poly.pdbx_strand_id
1 'polypeptide(L)'
;MKFRTEVDINISEKKIGVEDCVFSIGSCFATEMHEKFSEGQIQSLSNPFGTIFNPYSINNAIQQIYDAKEYQENDLILANENYISLDHHSSFDSRYSHKSLENINKNIEEANQFLQNTSFIIITFGTSYIYEFLPKKKLVSNCHKIPQKFFKKRFLSHQELTESISNTIEILKDICKNDVQILFTVSPVRHTKDGSVENQLSKSKLITAIHESISGKENCHYLPVYEILMDDLRDYRFYKDDLIHPNSQAVQYIWEKFGNAYFSDETKVFINENNKIITALNHKTEDDKNPKYQEFLEKINQRILEQQKKVKHKIFS
;
A
#
# COMPACT_ATOMS: atom_id res chain seq x y z
N MET A 1 19.37 7.36 31.39
CA MET A 1 19.65 6.12 30.62
C MET A 1 18.75 6.12 29.40
N LYS A 2 19.30 6.00 28.19
CA LYS A 2 18.54 5.95 26.94
C LYS A 2 18.20 4.48 26.65
N PHE A 3 16.92 4.13 26.68
CA PHE A 3 16.44 2.73 26.54
C PHE A 3 16.02 2.38 25.11
N ARG A 4 16.15 3.32 24.17
CA ARG A 4 15.63 3.21 22.81
C ARG A 4 16.59 3.86 21.83
N THR A 5 16.79 3.21 20.69
CA THR A 5 17.52 3.78 19.55
C THR A 5 16.50 4.09 18.47
N GLU A 6 16.18 5.38 18.34
CA GLU A 6 15.21 5.80 17.34
C GLU A 6 15.74 5.64 15.92
N VAL A 7 14.90 5.06 15.06
CA VAL A 7 15.16 4.95 13.63
C VAL A 7 14.50 6.15 12.97
N ASP A 8 15.31 6.99 12.33
CA ASP A 8 14.83 8.22 11.71
C ASP A 8 14.51 8.02 10.23
N ILE A 9 13.47 8.72 9.78
CA ILE A 9 13.16 8.87 8.36
C ILE A 9 13.77 10.20 7.93
N ASN A 10 14.61 10.16 6.89
CA ASN A 10 15.23 11.37 6.35
C ASN A 10 14.15 12.36 5.91
N ILE A 11 14.33 13.63 6.26
CA ILE A 11 13.40 14.69 5.90
C ILE A 11 13.44 14.85 4.38
N SER A 12 12.29 14.66 3.73
CA SER A 12 12.16 14.83 2.29
C SER A 12 12.19 16.31 1.91
N GLU A 13 12.92 16.64 0.85
CA GLU A 13 12.91 17.96 0.23
C GLU A 13 11.58 18.22 -0.48
N LYS A 14 11.04 17.20 -1.15
CA LYS A 14 9.71 17.22 -1.77
C LYS A 14 8.66 16.80 -0.74
N LYS A 15 7.74 17.70 -0.41
CA LYS A 15 6.67 17.44 0.56
C LYS A 15 5.37 17.06 -0.12
N ILE A 16 4.59 16.20 0.52
CA ILE A 16 3.21 15.89 0.17
C ILE A 16 2.34 17.07 0.62
N GLY A 17 1.73 17.74 -0.35
CA GLY A 17 0.70 18.76 -0.19
C GLY A 17 -0.70 18.15 -0.06
N VAL A 18 -1.68 18.99 0.30
CA VAL A 18 -3.08 18.56 0.48
C VAL A 18 -3.77 18.15 -0.82
N GLU A 19 -3.24 18.54 -1.98
CA GLU A 19 -3.78 18.21 -3.31
C GLU A 19 -3.00 17.10 -4.03
N ASP A 20 -1.93 16.59 -3.43
CA ASP A 20 -1.13 15.54 -4.05
C ASP A 20 -1.87 14.21 -4.02
N CYS A 21 -1.70 13.44 -5.08
CA CYS A 21 -2.19 12.07 -5.18
C CYS A 21 -1.09 11.08 -4.75
N VAL A 22 -1.44 10.19 -3.83
CA VAL A 22 -0.54 9.15 -3.29
C VAL A 22 -1.00 7.78 -3.74
N PHE A 23 -0.18 7.09 -4.54
CA PHE A 23 -0.44 5.71 -4.93
C PHE A 23 0.33 4.74 -4.02
N SER A 24 -0.32 3.69 -3.53
CA SER A 24 0.28 2.67 -2.66
C SER A 24 0.09 1.28 -3.24
N ILE A 25 1.13 0.44 -3.22
CA ILE A 25 1.03 -0.94 -3.67
C ILE A 25 1.94 -1.86 -2.85
N GLY A 26 1.45 -3.07 -2.58
CA GLY A 26 2.24 -4.13 -1.97
C GLY A 26 1.51 -4.90 -0.88
N SER A 27 2.24 -5.18 0.21
CA SER A 27 1.74 -5.97 1.35
C SER A 27 0.54 -5.32 2.05
N CYS A 28 -0.07 -6.02 3.01
CA CYS A 28 -1.18 -5.46 3.81
C CYS A 28 -0.82 -4.13 4.49
N PHE A 29 0.46 -3.89 4.80
CA PHE A 29 0.90 -2.62 5.38
C PHE A 29 0.77 -1.44 4.40
N ALA A 30 0.79 -1.68 3.09
CA ALA A 30 0.47 -0.66 2.08
C ALA A 30 -0.97 -0.15 2.24
N THR A 31 -1.91 -1.06 2.56
CA THR A 31 -3.30 -0.74 2.85
C THR A 31 -3.44 0.04 4.16
N GLU A 32 -2.74 -0.36 5.22
CA GLU A 32 -2.75 0.37 6.51
C GLU A 32 -2.27 1.83 6.34
N MET A 33 -1.24 2.07 5.52
CA MET A 33 -0.79 3.42 5.19
C MET A 33 -1.82 4.19 4.36
N HIS A 34 -2.45 3.54 3.37
CA HIS A 34 -3.52 4.13 2.57
C HIS A 34 -4.72 4.54 3.43
N GLU A 35 -5.13 3.71 4.38
CA GLU A 35 -6.21 4.05 5.32
C GLU A 35 -5.88 5.33 6.11
N LYS A 36 -4.62 5.56 6.50
CA LYS A 36 -4.19 6.82 7.13
C LYS A 36 -4.25 8.03 6.20
N PHE A 37 -3.91 7.88 4.92
CA PHE A 37 -4.12 8.95 3.94
C PHE A 37 -5.61 9.25 3.76
N SER A 38 -6.44 8.21 3.64
CA SER A 38 -7.89 8.32 3.47
C SER A 38 -8.56 8.95 4.70
N GLU A 39 -8.18 8.58 5.93
CA GLU A 39 -8.61 9.25 7.17
C GLU A 39 -8.24 10.74 7.13
N GLY A 40 -7.02 11.06 6.72
CA GLY A 40 -6.56 12.43 6.52
C GLY A 40 -7.24 13.20 5.38
N GLN A 41 -8.11 12.55 4.59
CA GLN A 41 -8.72 13.07 3.37
C GLN A 41 -7.69 13.46 2.30
N ILE A 42 -6.57 12.75 2.23
CA ILE A 42 -5.59 12.89 1.15
C ILE A 42 -5.97 11.93 0.03
N GLN A 43 -5.94 12.42 -1.22
CA GLN A 43 -6.21 11.61 -2.40
C GLN A 43 -5.23 10.43 -2.46
N SER A 44 -5.76 9.22 -2.34
CA SER A 44 -4.93 8.03 -2.42
C SER A 44 -5.66 6.85 -3.04
N LEU A 45 -4.88 6.00 -3.71
CA LEU A 45 -5.33 4.74 -4.27
C LEU A 45 -4.37 3.65 -3.83
N SER A 46 -4.90 2.49 -3.46
CA SER A 46 -4.09 1.39 -2.95
C SER A 46 -4.46 0.05 -3.55
N ASN A 47 -3.43 -0.73 -3.90
CA ASN A 47 -3.55 -2.15 -4.24
C ASN A 47 -4.67 -2.46 -5.25
N PRO A 48 -4.60 -1.91 -6.49
CA PRO A 48 -5.60 -2.19 -7.53
C PRO A 48 -5.63 -3.67 -7.98
N PHE A 49 -4.64 -4.47 -7.58
CA PHE A 49 -4.59 -5.93 -7.79
C PHE A 49 -4.86 -6.70 -6.48
N GLY A 50 -5.22 -5.98 -5.42
CA GLY A 50 -5.20 -6.44 -4.03
C GLY A 50 -3.80 -6.66 -3.51
N THR A 51 -3.69 -7.28 -2.33
CA THR A 51 -2.40 -7.44 -1.65
C THR A 51 -1.47 -8.38 -2.42
N ILE A 52 -0.32 -7.86 -2.84
CA ILE A 52 0.75 -8.58 -3.54
C ILE A 52 2.10 -8.25 -2.89
N PHE A 53 3.02 -9.20 -2.81
CA PHE A 53 4.11 -9.08 -1.82
C PHE A 53 5.52 -8.95 -2.39
N ASN A 54 5.80 -9.47 -3.58
CA ASN A 54 7.15 -9.56 -4.10
C ASN A 54 7.39 -8.60 -5.28
N PRO A 55 8.64 -8.19 -5.55
CA PRO A 55 8.94 -7.27 -6.63
C PRO A 55 8.46 -7.68 -8.02
N TYR A 56 8.57 -8.96 -8.37
CA TYR A 56 8.11 -9.47 -9.67
C TYR A 56 6.59 -9.27 -9.84
N SER A 57 5.80 -9.66 -8.84
CA SER A 57 4.34 -9.51 -8.88
C SER A 57 3.92 -8.05 -8.95
N ILE A 58 4.58 -7.16 -8.20
CA ILE A 58 4.31 -5.72 -8.24
C ILE A 58 4.68 -5.14 -9.61
N ASN A 59 5.84 -5.51 -10.15
CA ASN A 59 6.25 -5.10 -11.48
C ASN A 59 5.22 -5.49 -12.54
N ASN A 60 4.78 -6.76 -12.54
CA ASN A 60 3.77 -7.25 -13.46
C ASN A 60 2.43 -6.51 -13.31
N ALA A 61 1.99 -6.20 -12.08
CA ALA A 61 0.78 -5.41 -11.87
C ALA A 61 0.92 -3.99 -12.42
N ILE A 62 2.04 -3.31 -12.15
CA ILE A 62 2.33 -1.97 -12.67
C ILE A 62 2.41 -1.95 -14.20
N GLN A 63 3.05 -2.95 -14.82
CA GLN A 63 3.09 -3.09 -16.27
C GLN A 63 1.69 -3.21 -16.86
N GLN A 64 0.82 -4.02 -16.26
CA GLN A 64 -0.55 -4.18 -16.76
C GLN A 64 -1.40 -2.93 -16.60
N ILE A 65 -1.19 -2.16 -15.53
CA ILE A 65 -1.81 -0.85 -15.37
C ILE A 65 -1.32 0.10 -16.45
N TYR A 66 -0.01 0.15 -16.67
CA TYR A 66 0.62 0.99 -17.70
C TYR A 66 0.09 0.69 -19.11
N ASP A 67 0.00 -0.60 -19.46
CA ASP A 67 -0.52 -1.05 -20.76
C ASP A 67 -2.05 -0.91 -20.90
N ALA A 68 -2.74 -0.46 -19.84
CA ALA A 68 -4.19 -0.46 -19.72
C ALA A 68 -4.80 -1.82 -20.13
N LYS A 69 -4.20 -2.91 -19.62
CA LYS A 69 -4.55 -4.27 -20.03
C LYS A 69 -6.02 -4.58 -19.75
N GLU A 70 -6.76 -4.95 -20.80
CA GLU A 70 -8.09 -5.52 -20.67
C GLU A 70 -8.00 -7.05 -20.45
N TYR A 71 -8.42 -7.53 -19.28
CA TYR A 71 -8.56 -8.96 -19.01
C TYR A 71 -9.78 -9.53 -19.73
N GLN A 72 -9.61 -10.73 -20.27
CA GLN A 72 -10.65 -11.51 -20.95
C GLN A 72 -10.87 -12.85 -20.24
N GLU A 73 -11.92 -13.61 -20.60
CA GLU A 73 -12.23 -14.88 -19.94
C GLU A 73 -11.08 -15.91 -19.99
N ASN A 74 -10.24 -15.86 -21.02
CA ASN A 74 -9.07 -16.74 -21.18
C ASN A 74 -7.91 -16.41 -20.21
N ASP A 75 -7.89 -15.21 -19.63
CA ASP A 75 -6.97 -14.84 -18.55
C ASP A 75 -7.37 -15.48 -17.21
N LEU A 76 -8.64 -15.90 -17.07
CA LEU A 76 -9.16 -16.48 -15.84
C LEU A 76 -8.95 -17.99 -15.76
N ILE A 77 -9.05 -18.51 -14.54
CA ILE A 77 -9.06 -19.94 -14.24
C ILE A 77 -10.27 -20.23 -13.35
N LEU A 78 -10.98 -21.32 -13.62
CA LEU A 78 -11.99 -21.83 -12.70
C LEU A 78 -11.31 -22.69 -11.62
N ALA A 79 -11.33 -22.23 -10.37
CA ALA A 79 -10.78 -22.94 -9.22
C ALA A 79 -11.71 -22.77 -8.02
N ASN A 80 -12.00 -23.87 -7.31
CA ASN A 80 -12.87 -23.87 -6.12
C ASN A 80 -14.21 -23.14 -6.36
N GLU A 81 -14.87 -23.42 -7.50
CA GLU A 81 -16.13 -22.78 -7.95
C GLU A 81 -16.04 -21.28 -8.27
N ASN A 82 -14.87 -20.67 -8.21
CA ASN A 82 -14.67 -19.26 -8.53
C ASN A 82 -13.80 -19.08 -9.78
N TYR A 83 -14.09 -18.04 -10.55
CA TYR A 83 -13.24 -17.51 -11.59
C TYR A 83 -12.21 -16.58 -10.95
N ILE A 84 -10.94 -16.98 -11.07
CA ILE A 84 -9.80 -16.34 -10.43
C ILE A 84 -8.81 -15.83 -11.48
N SER A 85 -8.00 -14.84 -11.09
CA SER A 85 -6.80 -14.43 -11.84
C SER A 85 -5.58 -14.64 -10.96
N LEU A 86 -4.62 -15.45 -11.42
CA LEU A 86 -3.37 -15.76 -10.70
C LEU A 86 -2.50 -14.51 -10.39
N ASP A 87 -2.82 -13.39 -11.03
CA ASP A 87 -2.13 -12.11 -10.85
C ASP A 87 -2.77 -11.25 -9.74
N HIS A 88 -4.00 -11.56 -9.32
CA HIS A 88 -4.81 -10.75 -8.41
C HIS A 88 -5.02 -11.44 -7.05
N HIS A 89 -5.35 -10.66 -6.03
CA HIS A 89 -5.77 -11.17 -4.74
C HIS A 89 -7.16 -11.82 -4.83
N SER A 90 -7.49 -12.72 -3.89
CA SER A 90 -8.77 -13.42 -3.87
C SER A 90 -9.99 -12.52 -3.65
N SER A 91 -9.80 -11.23 -3.37
CA SER A 91 -10.88 -10.23 -3.32
C SER A 91 -11.48 -9.94 -4.70
N PHE A 92 -10.81 -10.36 -5.78
CA PHE A 92 -11.29 -10.24 -7.16
C PHE A 92 -12.04 -11.50 -7.64
N ASP A 93 -12.05 -12.56 -6.84
CA ASP A 93 -12.64 -13.84 -7.19
C ASP A 93 -14.18 -13.77 -7.13
N SER A 94 -14.85 -14.39 -8.10
CA SER A 94 -16.31 -14.50 -8.14
C SER A 94 -16.74 -15.81 -8.79
N ARG A 95 -17.90 -16.33 -8.42
CA ARG A 95 -18.54 -17.48 -9.09
C ARG A 95 -18.96 -17.20 -10.54
N TYR A 96 -18.93 -15.94 -10.96
CA TYR A 96 -19.32 -15.48 -12.29
C TYR A 96 -18.16 -14.74 -12.95
N SER A 97 -17.71 -15.22 -14.12
CA SER A 97 -16.56 -14.67 -14.88
C SER A 97 -16.69 -13.17 -15.10
N HIS A 98 -17.85 -12.71 -15.59
CA HIS A 98 -18.10 -11.30 -15.88
C HIS A 98 -17.88 -10.38 -14.67
N LYS A 99 -18.18 -10.82 -13.44
CA LYS A 99 -17.96 -9.99 -12.24
C LYS A 99 -16.49 -9.90 -11.87
N SER A 100 -15.73 -11.00 -12.02
CA SER A 100 -14.28 -10.97 -11.82
C SER A 100 -13.63 -10.04 -12.85
N LEU A 101 -14.01 -10.16 -14.12
CA LEU A 101 -13.50 -9.30 -15.20
C LEU A 101 -13.87 -7.82 -15.00
N GLU A 102 -15.13 -7.52 -14.68
CA GLU A 102 -15.58 -6.15 -14.42
C GLU A 102 -14.77 -5.52 -13.28
N ASN A 103 -14.58 -6.25 -12.18
CA ASN A 103 -13.81 -5.74 -11.05
C ASN A 103 -12.33 -5.53 -11.41
N ILE A 104 -11.69 -6.48 -12.09
CA ILE A 104 -10.29 -6.38 -12.54
C ILE A 104 -10.11 -5.20 -13.49
N ASN A 105 -10.89 -5.15 -14.57
CA ASN A 105 -10.72 -4.14 -15.62
C ASN A 105 -11.03 -2.73 -15.09
N LYS A 106 -12.04 -2.60 -14.23
CA LYS A 106 -12.33 -1.34 -13.55
C LYS A 106 -11.15 -0.84 -12.72
N ASN A 107 -10.55 -1.71 -11.90
CA ASN A 107 -9.41 -1.32 -11.05
C ASN A 107 -8.16 -0.98 -11.86
N ILE A 108 -7.92 -1.67 -12.99
CA ILE A 108 -6.82 -1.36 -13.91
C ILE A 108 -7.01 0.03 -14.50
N GLU A 109 -8.20 0.34 -15.01
CA GLU A 109 -8.52 1.64 -15.60
C GLU A 109 -8.42 2.77 -14.58
N GLU A 110 -9.03 2.60 -13.39
CA GLU A 110 -8.94 3.58 -12.30
C GLU A 110 -7.49 3.81 -11.86
N ALA A 111 -6.67 2.76 -11.76
CA ALA A 111 -5.27 2.89 -11.41
C ALA A 111 -4.44 3.58 -12.49
N ASN A 112 -4.71 3.30 -13.77
CA ASN A 112 -4.02 3.95 -14.87
C ASN A 112 -4.26 5.47 -14.83
N GLN A 113 -5.53 5.89 -14.72
CA GLN A 113 -5.90 7.30 -14.64
C GLN A 113 -5.34 7.98 -13.38
N PHE A 114 -5.32 7.27 -12.25
CA PHE A 114 -4.79 7.79 -11.00
C PHE A 114 -3.27 8.00 -11.08
N LEU A 115 -2.52 7.05 -11.66
CA LEU A 115 -1.07 7.15 -11.81
C LEU A 115 -0.66 8.37 -12.63
N GLN A 116 -1.37 8.71 -13.69
CA GLN A 116 -1.11 9.92 -14.50
C GLN A 116 -1.11 11.24 -13.69
N ASN A 117 -1.81 11.26 -12.55
CA ASN A 117 -1.90 12.42 -11.67
C ASN A 117 -1.11 12.26 -10.36
N THR A 118 -0.43 11.13 -10.18
CA THR A 118 0.27 10.76 -8.95
C THR A 118 1.57 11.52 -8.80
N SER A 119 1.84 12.00 -7.58
CA SER A 119 3.06 12.73 -7.21
C SER A 119 3.94 11.93 -6.26
N PHE A 120 3.35 11.02 -5.48
CA PHE A 120 4.06 10.13 -4.56
C PHE A 120 3.59 8.69 -4.73
N ILE A 121 4.54 7.77 -4.75
CA ILE A 121 4.29 6.34 -4.84
C ILE A 121 4.94 5.66 -3.64
N ILE A 122 4.22 4.76 -2.98
CA ILE A 122 4.74 3.94 -1.89
C ILE A 122 4.64 2.46 -2.28
N ILE A 123 5.79 1.79 -2.39
CA ILE A 123 5.89 0.37 -2.74
C ILE A 123 6.36 -0.42 -1.52
N THR A 124 5.50 -1.30 -1.00
CA THR A 124 5.76 -2.07 0.22
C THR A 124 5.95 -3.56 -0.07
N PHE A 125 7.20 -4.01 -0.18
CA PHE A 125 7.49 -5.43 -0.40
C PHE A 125 7.32 -6.26 0.87
N GLY A 126 6.56 -7.34 0.79
CA GLY A 126 6.37 -8.31 1.87
C GLY A 126 7.42 -9.41 1.91
N THR A 127 7.74 -10.02 0.76
CA THR A 127 8.61 -11.19 0.68
C THR A 127 9.33 -11.28 -0.67
N SER A 128 10.52 -11.90 -0.71
CA SER A 128 11.22 -12.29 -1.94
C SER A 128 10.88 -13.70 -2.42
N TYR A 129 9.93 -14.39 -1.77
CA TYR A 129 9.37 -15.63 -2.30
C TYR A 129 8.45 -15.38 -3.49
N ILE A 130 8.54 -16.27 -4.47
CA ILE A 130 7.61 -16.37 -5.60
C ILE A 130 7.12 -17.81 -5.74
N TYR A 131 5.93 -17.96 -6.31
CA TYR A 131 5.37 -19.25 -6.69
C TYR A 131 5.25 -19.33 -8.21
N GLU A 132 5.60 -20.48 -8.76
CA GLU A 132 5.34 -20.83 -10.15
C GLU A 132 4.17 -21.80 -10.21
N PHE A 133 3.10 -21.44 -10.93
CA PHE A 133 2.00 -22.34 -11.23
C PHE A 133 2.39 -23.29 -12.37
N LEU A 134 2.71 -24.53 -11.99
CA LEU A 134 3.28 -25.54 -12.89
C LEU A 134 2.43 -25.83 -14.13
N PRO A 135 1.08 -25.91 -14.06
CA PRO A 135 0.26 -26.20 -15.24
C PRO A 135 0.39 -25.17 -16.38
N LYS A 136 0.63 -23.89 -16.05
CA LYS A 136 0.82 -22.82 -17.04
C LYS A 136 2.28 -22.35 -17.15
N LYS A 137 3.21 -22.92 -16.36
CA LYS A 137 4.62 -22.47 -16.26
C LYS A 137 4.75 -20.96 -16.06
N LYS A 138 3.91 -20.41 -15.17
CA LYS A 138 3.75 -18.97 -14.95
C LYS A 138 4.07 -18.63 -13.50
N LEU A 139 4.86 -17.59 -13.27
CA LEU A 139 5.01 -16.98 -11.94
C LEU A 139 3.73 -16.24 -11.55
N VAL A 140 3.28 -16.40 -10.31
CA VAL A 140 1.97 -15.93 -9.86
C VAL A 140 2.06 -15.06 -8.62
N SER A 141 1.13 -14.11 -8.51
CA SER A 141 0.99 -13.24 -7.34
C SER A 141 0.20 -13.90 -6.21
N ASN A 142 -0.77 -14.76 -6.56
CA ASN A 142 -1.61 -15.44 -5.58
C ASN A 142 -1.86 -16.91 -5.99
N CYS A 143 -1.98 -17.78 -4.99
CA CYS A 143 -2.23 -19.21 -5.18
C CYS A 143 -3.71 -19.61 -5.04
N HIS A 144 -4.60 -18.72 -4.60
CA HIS A 144 -6.06 -18.92 -4.47
C HIS A 144 -6.49 -20.21 -3.75
N LYS A 145 -5.71 -20.64 -2.75
CA LYS A 145 -5.90 -21.91 -2.03
C LYS A 145 -5.91 -23.15 -2.93
N ILE A 146 -5.41 -23.05 -4.17
CA ILE A 146 -5.17 -24.19 -5.04
C ILE A 146 -4.13 -25.11 -4.37
N PRO A 147 -4.28 -26.45 -4.44
CA PRO A 147 -3.36 -27.37 -3.78
C PRO A 147 -1.89 -27.10 -4.10
N GLN A 148 -1.03 -27.09 -3.07
CA GLN A 148 0.39 -26.73 -3.19
C GLN A 148 1.18 -27.59 -4.19
N LYS A 149 0.74 -28.82 -4.48
CA LYS A 149 1.35 -29.70 -5.49
C LYS A 149 1.38 -29.09 -6.91
N PHE A 150 0.54 -28.09 -7.18
CA PHE A 150 0.53 -27.37 -8.46
C PHE A 150 1.49 -26.19 -8.50
N PHE A 151 2.20 -25.92 -7.41
CA PHE A 151 3.11 -24.80 -7.31
C PHE A 151 4.53 -25.24 -6.96
N LYS A 152 5.49 -24.52 -7.53
CA LYS A 152 6.87 -24.56 -7.08
C LYS A 152 7.21 -23.23 -6.42
N LYS A 153 7.56 -23.28 -5.14
CA LYS A 153 8.00 -22.11 -4.37
C LYS A 153 9.53 -21.97 -4.45
N ARG A 154 10.02 -20.75 -4.63
CA ARG A 154 11.45 -20.42 -4.52
C ARG A 154 11.64 -18.96 -4.13
N PHE A 155 12.86 -18.61 -3.73
CA PHE A 155 13.26 -17.22 -3.73
C PHE A 155 13.42 -16.72 -5.17
N LEU A 156 13.05 -15.46 -5.39
CA LEU A 156 13.55 -14.69 -6.52
C LEU A 156 15.08 -14.59 -6.38
N SER A 157 15.76 -14.73 -7.52
CA SER A 157 17.19 -14.42 -7.62
C SER A 157 17.42 -12.92 -7.41
N HIS A 158 18.65 -12.54 -7.08
CA HIS A 158 19.01 -11.13 -6.93
C HIS A 158 18.71 -10.33 -8.21
N GLN A 159 19.07 -10.90 -9.37
CA GLN A 159 18.79 -10.32 -10.69
C GLN A 159 17.29 -10.09 -10.93
N GLU A 160 16.45 -11.09 -10.67
CA GLU A 160 14.98 -10.93 -10.82
C GLU A 160 14.43 -9.82 -9.92
N LEU A 161 14.97 -9.67 -8.70
CA LEU A 161 14.56 -8.59 -7.79
C LEU A 161 14.96 -7.22 -8.34
N THR A 162 16.23 -7.04 -8.72
CA THR A 162 16.74 -5.74 -9.20
C THR A 162 16.16 -5.33 -10.55
N GLU A 163 15.95 -6.28 -11.47
CA GLU A 163 15.29 -6.04 -12.76
C GLU A 163 13.82 -5.63 -12.55
N SER A 164 13.09 -6.34 -11.69
CA SER A 164 11.69 -6.00 -11.38
C SER A 164 11.58 -4.59 -10.80
N ILE A 165 12.46 -4.23 -9.84
CA ILE A 165 12.44 -2.90 -9.22
C ILE A 165 12.80 -1.83 -10.26
N SER A 166 13.84 -2.05 -11.06
CA SER A 166 14.30 -1.08 -12.06
C SER A 166 13.23 -0.82 -13.13
N ASN A 167 12.64 -1.88 -13.69
CA ASN A 167 11.55 -1.76 -14.65
C ASN A 167 10.33 -1.06 -14.04
N THR A 168 10.00 -1.34 -12.76
CA THR A 168 8.91 -0.62 -12.07
C THR A 168 9.20 0.87 -11.97
N ILE A 169 10.44 1.26 -11.67
CA ILE A 169 10.82 2.68 -11.61
C ILE A 169 10.66 3.34 -12.98
N GLU A 170 11.09 2.69 -14.06
CA GLU A 170 10.99 3.22 -15.43
C GLU A 170 9.53 3.45 -15.83
N ILE A 171 8.68 2.43 -15.68
CA ILE A 171 7.25 2.52 -16.00
C ILE A 171 6.57 3.63 -15.22
N LEU A 172 6.82 3.71 -13.91
CA LEU A 172 6.19 4.71 -13.04
C LEU A 172 6.63 6.13 -13.38
N LYS A 173 7.90 6.33 -13.73
CA LYS A 173 8.40 7.64 -14.17
C LYS A 173 7.82 8.07 -15.51
N ASP A 174 7.49 7.12 -16.38
CA ASP A 174 6.90 7.41 -17.68
C ASP A 174 5.42 7.82 -17.58
N ILE A 175 4.62 7.06 -16.81
CA ILE A 175 3.17 7.33 -16.69
C ILE A 175 2.82 8.47 -15.74
N CYS A 176 3.59 8.68 -14.68
CA CYS A 176 3.24 9.66 -13.64
C CYS A 176 3.62 11.09 -14.00
N LYS A 177 3.25 12.04 -13.15
CA LYS A 177 3.73 13.42 -13.26
C LYS A 177 5.26 13.48 -13.24
N ASN A 178 5.80 14.48 -13.92
CA ASN A 178 7.20 14.85 -13.80
C ASN A 178 7.58 15.01 -12.32
N ASP A 179 8.79 14.57 -11.96
CA ASP A 179 9.33 14.56 -10.60
C ASP A 179 8.58 13.67 -9.58
N VAL A 180 7.81 12.67 -10.02
CA VAL A 180 7.19 11.67 -9.13
C VAL A 180 8.22 11.10 -8.14
N GLN A 181 7.88 11.09 -6.86
CA GLN A 181 8.72 10.51 -5.81
C GLN A 181 8.31 9.07 -5.55
N ILE A 182 9.25 8.13 -5.65
CA ILE A 182 9.00 6.70 -5.46
C ILE A 182 9.68 6.25 -4.17
N LEU A 183 8.87 5.82 -3.20
CA LEU A 183 9.28 5.43 -1.86
C LEU A 183 9.16 3.91 -1.73
N PHE A 184 10.29 3.23 -1.63
CA PHE A 184 10.35 1.80 -1.41
C PHE A 184 10.45 1.50 0.08
N THR A 185 9.74 0.47 0.53
CA THR A 185 9.84 -0.02 1.88
C THR A 185 9.70 -1.54 1.92
N VAL A 186 10.24 -2.13 2.99
CA VAL A 186 10.00 -3.51 3.33
C VAL A 186 8.93 -3.57 4.42
N SER A 187 7.95 -4.43 4.22
CA SER A 187 6.82 -4.58 5.13
C SER A 187 7.29 -4.99 6.53
N PRO A 188 6.77 -4.36 7.59
CA PRO A 188 7.04 -4.76 8.96
C PRO A 188 6.30 -6.05 9.36
N VAL A 189 5.35 -6.53 8.53
CA VAL A 189 4.63 -7.79 8.75
C VAL A 189 5.58 -9.00 8.63
N ARG A 190 5.52 -9.90 9.61
CA ARG A 190 6.38 -11.09 9.68
C ARG A 190 5.80 -12.28 8.91
N HIS A 191 6.52 -12.79 7.92
CA HIS A 191 6.14 -14.01 7.20
C HIS A 191 6.67 -15.25 7.91
N THR A 192 6.17 -15.54 9.11
CA THR A 192 6.69 -16.62 9.97
C THR A 192 6.27 -18.04 9.56
N LYS A 193 5.34 -18.19 8.61
CA LYS A 193 4.88 -19.51 8.12
C LYS A 193 6.02 -20.38 7.58
N ASP A 194 7.04 -19.75 7.01
CA ASP A 194 8.22 -20.43 6.47
C ASP A 194 9.36 -20.56 7.49
N GLY A 195 9.23 -19.89 8.64
CA GLY A 195 10.27 -19.79 9.66
C GLY A 195 10.82 -18.38 9.82
N SER A 196 11.38 -18.08 11.01
CA SER A 196 11.91 -16.76 11.31
C SER A 196 13.21 -16.48 10.53
N VAL A 197 14.03 -17.50 10.28
CA VAL A 197 15.28 -17.37 9.52
C VAL A 197 14.97 -17.05 8.06
N GLU A 198 14.00 -17.75 7.49
CA GLU A 198 13.49 -17.59 6.13
C GLU A 198 12.89 -16.20 5.93
N ASN A 199 12.13 -15.71 6.93
CA ASN A 199 11.67 -14.33 6.93
C ASN A 199 12.84 -13.34 6.90
N GLN A 200 13.84 -13.48 7.77
CA GLN A 200 14.98 -12.55 7.77
C GLN A 200 15.79 -12.61 6.48
N LEU A 201 16.02 -13.80 5.92
CA LEU A 201 16.66 -13.97 4.62
C LEU A 201 15.83 -13.32 3.49
N SER A 202 14.51 -13.46 3.56
CA SER A 202 13.60 -12.87 2.59
C SER A 202 13.66 -11.35 2.60
N LYS A 203 13.62 -10.75 3.80
CA LYS A 203 13.67 -9.30 4.02
C LYS A 203 15.04 -8.73 3.66
N SER A 204 16.13 -9.40 4.02
CA SER A 204 17.48 -8.94 3.66
C SER A 204 17.70 -8.90 2.15
N LYS A 205 17.23 -9.91 1.41
CA LYS A 205 17.24 -9.90 -0.07
C LYS A 205 16.51 -8.69 -0.65
N LEU A 206 15.33 -8.36 -0.11
CA LEU A 206 14.56 -7.20 -0.56
C LEU A 206 15.31 -5.89 -0.28
N ILE A 207 15.83 -5.72 0.95
CA ILE A 207 16.58 -4.52 1.35
C ILE A 207 17.78 -4.31 0.42
N THR A 208 18.59 -5.36 0.21
CA THR A 208 19.76 -5.30 -0.69
C THR A 208 19.35 -4.90 -2.11
N ALA A 209 18.34 -5.56 -2.68
CA ALA A 209 17.89 -5.26 -4.05
C ALA A 209 17.34 -3.83 -4.19
N ILE A 210 16.58 -3.34 -3.21
CA ILE A 210 16.09 -1.95 -3.21
C ILE A 210 17.26 -0.97 -3.24
N HIS A 211 18.20 -1.08 -2.30
CA HIS A 211 19.33 -0.15 -2.21
C HIS A 211 20.18 -0.14 -3.48
N GLU A 212 20.41 -1.30 -4.09
CA GLU A 212 21.10 -1.39 -5.37
C GLU A 212 20.32 -0.71 -6.49
N SER A 213 19.01 -0.99 -6.60
CA SER A 213 18.16 -0.46 -7.67
C SER A 213 17.86 1.03 -7.56
N ILE A 214 17.90 1.63 -6.36
CA ILE A 214 17.66 3.09 -6.20
C ILE A 214 18.95 3.91 -6.16
N SER A 215 20.12 3.28 -6.07
CA SER A 215 21.40 3.98 -6.00
C SER A 215 21.57 4.94 -7.19
N GLY A 216 21.91 6.20 -6.89
CA GLY A 216 22.10 7.26 -7.88
C GLY A 216 20.81 7.83 -8.50
N LYS A 217 19.61 7.44 -8.02
CA LYS A 217 18.32 7.97 -8.50
C LYS A 217 17.75 8.97 -7.49
N GLU A 218 17.73 10.25 -7.83
CA GLU A 218 17.29 11.34 -6.92
C GLU A 218 15.83 11.21 -6.45
N ASN A 219 14.95 10.69 -7.30
CA ASN A 219 13.51 10.57 -7.00
C ASN A 219 13.11 9.19 -6.42
N CYS A 220 14.07 8.37 -5.99
CA CYS A 220 13.81 7.04 -5.46
C CYS A 220 14.43 6.90 -4.07
N HIS A 221 13.61 6.59 -3.07
CA HIS A 221 14.02 6.62 -1.66
C HIS A 221 13.67 5.32 -0.96
N TYR A 222 14.43 4.99 0.09
CA TYR A 222 14.12 3.90 1.00
C TYR A 222 13.48 4.44 2.29
N LEU A 223 12.31 3.92 2.67
CA LEU A 223 11.67 4.18 3.94
C LEU A 223 11.98 3.04 4.92
N PRO A 224 12.60 3.32 6.07
CA PRO A 224 13.03 2.29 7.03
C PRO A 224 11.89 1.79 7.93
N VAL A 225 10.73 1.44 7.36
CA VAL A 225 9.55 1.02 8.14
C VAL A 225 9.80 -0.31 8.86
N TYR A 226 10.46 -1.25 8.19
CA TYR A 226 10.81 -2.54 8.76
C TYR A 226 11.72 -2.35 9.97
N GLU A 227 12.76 -1.53 9.84
CA GLU A 227 13.71 -1.17 10.89
C GLU A 227 13.01 -0.41 12.03
N ILE A 228 12.09 0.52 11.73
CA ILE A 228 11.29 1.17 12.78
C ILE A 228 10.55 0.12 13.62
N LEU A 229 9.89 -0.86 12.99
CA LEU A 229 9.23 -1.89 13.79
C LEU A 229 10.23 -2.78 14.54
N MET A 230 11.28 -3.24 13.86
CA MET A 230 12.21 -4.24 14.41
C MET A 230 13.16 -3.65 15.46
N ASP A 231 13.66 -2.45 15.26
CA ASP A 231 14.71 -1.82 16.07
C ASP A 231 14.19 -0.71 16.97
N ASP A 232 13.09 -0.06 16.60
CA ASP A 232 12.55 1.06 17.37
C ASP A 232 11.37 0.64 18.25
N LEU A 233 10.54 -0.28 17.76
CA LEU A 233 9.35 -0.85 18.40
C LEU A 233 9.53 -2.35 18.71
N ARG A 234 10.69 -2.72 19.26
CA ARG A 234 11.17 -4.10 19.52
C ARG A 234 10.25 -5.05 20.31
N ASP A 235 9.17 -4.56 20.91
CA ASP A 235 8.35 -5.29 21.89
C ASP A 235 7.07 -5.85 21.26
N TYR A 236 6.66 -7.07 21.65
CA TYR A 236 5.42 -7.71 21.19
C TYR A 236 4.15 -6.89 21.46
N ARG A 237 4.19 -5.94 22.41
CA ARG A 237 3.11 -4.98 22.67
C ARG A 237 2.73 -4.13 21.45
N PHE A 238 3.59 -4.08 20.42
CA PHE A 238 3.37 -3.36 19.17
C PHE A 238 2.81 -4.24 18.04
N TYR A 239 2.49 -5.50 18.34
CA TYR A 239 1.87 -6.43 17.42
C TYR A 239 0.40 -6.65 17.78
N LYS A 240 -0.39 -7.09 16.79
CA LYS A 240 -1.73 -7.65 16.99
C LYS A 240 -1.59 -9.03 17.69
N ASP A 241 -2.71 -9.61 18.10
CA ASP A 241 -2.74 -10.90 18.82
C ASP A 241 -2.10 -12.06 18.05
N ASP A 242 -1.97 -11.94 16.73
CA ASP A 242 -1.28 -12.91 15.88
C ASP A 242 0.25 -12.85 15.95
N LEU A 243 0.82 -11.86 16.65
CA LEU A 243 2.26 -11.61 16.81
C LEU A 243 3.03 -11.41 15.50
N ILE A 244 2.29 -11.13 14.41
CA ILE A 244 2.79 -11.04 13.04
C ILE A 244 2.57 -9.64 12.48
N HIS A 245 1.36 -9.10 12.66
CA HIS A 245 1.01 -7.78 12.13
C HIS A 245 1.26 -6.70 13.18
N PRO A 246 1.75 -5.50 12.79
CA PRO A 246 1.79 -4.36 13.68
C PRO A 246 0.38 -3.99 14.14
N ASN A 247 0.22 -3.53 15.38
CA ASN A 247 -1.05 -3.00 15.88
C ASN A 247 -1.22 -1.51 15.58
N SER A 248 -2.38 -0.95 15.95
CA SER A 248 -2.72 0.44 15.68
C SER A 248 -1.73 1.43 16.28
N GLN A 249 -1.14 1.15 17.45
CA GLN A 249 -0.13 2.01 18.06
C GLN A 249 1.16 2.04 17.22
N ALA A 250 1.59 0.88 16.70
CA ALA A 250 2.76 0.78 15.84
C ALA A 250 2.54 1.49 14.50
N VAL A 251 1.38 1.28 13.87
CA VAL A 251 0.98 1.95 12.62
C VAL A 251 0.95 3.47 12.82
N GLN A 252 0.34 3.95 13.91
CA GLN A 252 0.29 5.37 14.23
C GLN A 252 1.69 5.98 14.44
N TYR A 253 2.59 5.28 15.13
CA TYR A 253 3.97 5.76 15.33
C TYR A 253 4.73 5.88 13.99
N ILE A 254 4.59 4.88 13.11
CA ILE A 254 5.20 4.91 11.77
C ILE A 254 4.60 6.05 10.94
N TRP A 255 3.28 6.23 10.99
CA TRP A 255 2.58 7.32 10.31
C TRP A 255 3.06 8.70 10.77
N GLU A 256 3.27 8.91 12.06
CA GLU A 256 3.79 10.17 12.61
C GLU A 256 5.22 10.44 12.14
N LYS A 257 6.10 9.44 12.17
CA LYS A 257 7.47 9.57 11.63
C LYS A 257 7.43 9.89 10.13
N PHE A 258 6.58 9.20 9.37
CA PHE A 258 6.41 9.45 7.94
C PHE A 258 5.90 10.88 7.68
N GLY A 259 4.84 11.31 8.37
CA GLY A 259 4.28 12.64 8.23
C GLY A 259 5.26 13.76 8.61
N ASN A 260 6.08 13.55 9.64
CA ASN A 260 7.14 14.50 9.99
C ASN A 260 8.18 14.67 8.87
N ALA A 261 8.54 13.57 8.21
CA ALA A 261 9.52 13.56 7.13
C ALA A 261 8.95 14.05 5.78
N TYR A 262 7.69 13.72 5.46
CA TYR A 262 7.14 13.90 4.11
C TYR A 262 6.00 14.92 4.00
N PHE A 263 5.32 15.31 5.07
CA PHE A 263 4.23 16.29 4.96
C PHE A 263 4.72 17.72 5.04
N SER A 264 4.10 18.59 4.23
CA SER A 264 4.18 20.04 4.46
C SER A 264 3.48 20.38 5.78
N ASP A 265 3.78 21.54 6.35
CA ASP A 265 3.11 21.97 7.58
C ASP A 265 1.61 22.22 7.36
N GLU A 266 1.23 22.67 6.16
CA GLU A 266 -0.17 22.78 5.74
C GLU A 266 -0.86 21.41 5.75
N THR A 267 -0.23 20.39 5.18
CA THR A 267 -0.76 19.02 5.16
C THR A 267 -0.92 18.44 6.56
N LYS A 268 0.03 18.69 7.47
CA LYS A 268 -0.09 18.27 8.87
C LYS A 268 -1.29 18.91 9.55
N VAL A 269 -1.50 20.22 9.34
CA VAL A 269 -2.65 20.95 9.89
C VAL A 269 -3.96 20.43 9.32
N PHE A 270 -4.02 20.20 8.01
CA PHE A 270 -5.19 19.66 7.31
C PHE A 270 -5.58 18.28 7.83
N ILE A 271 -4.64 17.33 7.85
CA ILE A 271 -4.87 15.96 8.33
C ILE A 271 -5.31 15.96 9.80
N ASN A 272 -4.67 16.75 10.66
CA ASN A 272 -5.04 16.82 12.07
C ASN A 272 -6.48 17.33 12.27
N GLU A 273 -6.89 18.34 11.49
CA GLU A 273 -8.24 18.86 11.56
C GLU A 273 -9.28 17.85 11.04
N ASN A 274 -8.97 17.17 9.94
CA ASN A 274 -9.84 16.11 9.39
C ASN A 274 -9.98 14.93 10.35
N ASN A 275 -8.90 14.50 11.01
CA ASN A 275 -8.95 13.43 12.01
C ASN A 275 -9.86 13.80 13.19
N LYS A 276 -9.85 15.06 13.62
CA LYS A 276 -10.79 15.55 14.66
C LYS A 276 -12.22 15.51 14.17
N ILE A 277 -12.48 15.88 12.91
CA ILE A 277 -13.81 15.80 12.30
C ILE A 277 -14.29 14.35 12.25
N ILE A 278 -13.48 13.41 11.75
CA ILE A 278 -13.82 11.98 11.71
C ILE A 278 -14.11 11.45 13.11
N THR A 279 -13.24 11.75 14.08
CA THR A 279 -13.46 11.35 15.47
C THR A 279 -14.78 11.88 16.01
N ALA A 280 -15.09 13.14 15.72
CA ALA A 280 -16.34 13.77 16.13
C ALA A 280 -17.57 13.13 15.46
N LEU A 281 -17.49 12.77 14.16
CA LEU A 281 -18.55 12.08 13.42
C LEU A 281 -18.78 10.64 13.91
N ASN A 282 -17.76 9.99 14.46
CA ASN A 282 -17.89 8.65 15.03
C ASN A 282 -18.64 8.63 16.38
N HIS A 283 -18.83 9.78 17.03
CA HIS A 283 -19.69 9.87 18.21
C HIS A 283 -21.16 9.75 17.78
N LYS A 284 -21.74 8.56 17.98
CA LYS A 284 -23.16 8.30 17.75
C LYS A 284 -23.98 8.61 19.01
N THR A 285 -25.17 9.18 18.81
CA THR A 285 -26.22 9.33 19.83
C THR A 285 -27.34 8.33 19.57
N GLU A 286 -28.11 7.99 20.60
CA GLU A 286 -29.33 7.18 20.46
C GLU A 286 -30.55 8.03 20.05
N ASP A 287 -30.49 9.36 20.22
CA ASP A 287 -31.53 10.31 19.84
C ASP A 287 -31.00 11.32 18.81
N ASP A 288 -31.16 10.99 17.54
CA ASP A 288 -30.77 11.83 16.41
C ASP A 288 -31.58 13.13 16.32
N LYS A 289 -32.73 13.25 17.02
CA LYS A 289 -33.55 14.47 17.02
C LYS A 289 -33.21 15.42 18.17
N ASN A 290 -32.24 15.06 19.00
CA ASN A 290 -31.78 15.93 20.08
C ASN A 290 -31.25 17.26 19.50
N PRO A 291 -31.81 18.41 19.90
CA PRO A 291 -31.39 19.72 19.37
C PRO A 291 -29.89 20.00 19.52
N LYS A 292 -29.27 19.56 20.63
CA LYS A 292 -27.83 19.74 20.85
C LYS A 292 -26.97 18.90 19.91
N TYR A 293 -27.47 17.73 19.51
CA TYR A 293 -26.78 16.88 18.55
C TYR A 293 -26.88 17.47 17.14
N GLN A 294 -28.03 18.04 16.76
CA GLN A 294 -28.19 18.76 15.50
C GLN A 294 -27.27 19.99 15.42
N GLU A 295 -27.20 20.82 16.47
CA GLU A 295 -26.25 21.93 16.55
C GLU A 295 -24.78 21.46 16.45
N PHE A 296 -24.46 20.30 17.03
CA PHE A 296 -23.14 19.70 16.92
C PHE A 296 -22.81 19.29 15.48
N LEU A 297 -23.76 18.63 14.79
CA LEU A 297 -23.59 18.25 13.38
C LEU A 297 -23.47 19.47 12.46
N GLU A 298 -24.23 20.55 12.71
CA GLU A 298 -24.08 21.81 11.97
C GLU A 298 -22.68 22.40 12.11
N LYS A 299 -22.11 22.39 13.33
CA LYS A 299 -20.72 22.84 13.58
C LYS A 299 -19.71 21.96 12.87
N ILE A 300 -19.92 20.64 12.83
CA ILE A 300 -19.05 19.75 12.06
C ILE A 300 -19.14 20.05 10.56
N ASN A 301 -20.35 20.24 10.03
CA ASN A 301 -20.55 20.55 8.62
C ASN A 301 -19.87 21.87 8.22
N GLN A 302 -19.89 22.88 9.08
CA GLN A 302 -19.14 24.12 8.86
C GLN A 302 -17.63 23.86 8.74
N ARG A 303 -17.06 23.04 9.64
CA ARG A 303 -15.64 22.66 9.58
C ARG A 303 -15.32 21.86 8.31
N ILE A 304 -16.19 20.95 7.89
CA ILE A 304 -16.05 20.22 6.61
C ILE A 304 -16.03 21.19 5.43
N LEU A 305 -16.95 22.16 5.38
CA LEU A 305 -16.99 23.18 4.33
C LEU A 305 -15.73 24.06 4.33
N GLU A 306 -15.13 24.34 5.49
CA GLU A 306 -13.85 25.04 5.57
C GLU A 306 -12.68 24.20 5.07
N GLN A 307 -12.62 22.90 5.39
CA GLN A 307 -11.59 22.01 4.86
C GLN A 307 -11.76 21.81 3.34
N GLN A 308 -12.99 21.69 2.87
CA GLN A 308 -13.29 21.54 1.43
C GLN A 308 -12.86 22.77 0.63
N LYS A 309 -12.75 23.97 1.23
CA LYS A 309 -12.20 25.15 0.53
C LYS A 309 -10.69 25.08 0.29
N LYS A 310 -9.98 24.22 1.01
CA LYS A 310 -8.51 24.05 0.89
C LYS A 310 -8.12 23.08 -0.22
N VAL A 311 -9.06 22.29 -0.72
CA VAL A 311 -8.82 21.24 -1.71
C VAL A 311 -9.90 21.20 -2.78
N LYS A 312 -9.56 20.78 -3.99
CA LYS A 312 -10.46 20.69 -5.14
C LYS A 312 -11.18 19.36 -5.22
N HIS A 313 -10.54 18.30 -4.74
CA HIS A 313 -11.15 16.98 -4.68
C HIS A 313 -12.20 16.93 -3.55
N LYS A 314 -13.20 16.07 -3.70
CA LYS A 314 -14.25 15.91 -2.70
C LYS A 314 -13.68 15.24 -1.45
N ILE A 315 -13.99 15.79 -0.29
CA ILE A 315 -13.65 15.21 1.02
C ILE A 315 -14.92 14.84 1.79
N PHE A 316 -14.82 13.89 2.72
CA PHE A 316 -15.91 13.33 3.52
C PHE A 316 -17.08 12.81 2.66
N SER A 317 -16.75 12.13 1.56
CA SER A 317 -17.68 11.71 0.52
C SER A 317 -18.43 10.42 0.80
#